data_AF-R7VBD6-F1
#
_entry.id   AF-R7VBD6-F1
#
_cell.length_a   1.000
_cell.length_b   1.000
_cell.length_c   1.000
_cell.angle_alpha   90.00
_cell.angle_beta   90.00
_cell.angle_gamma   90.00
#
_symmetry.space_group_name_H-M   'P 1'
#
loop_
_entity.id
_entity.type
_entity.pdbx_description
1 polymer ?
#
loop_
_entity_poly.entity_id
_entity_poly.type
_entity_poly.pdbx_seq_one_letter_code
_entity_poly.pdbx_strand_id
1 'polypeptide(L)'
;DVPNRQTFTCPYCRRRNFDQGGLIDHCQKQHKQRQEKVVCPICACMPWGDPNRKSVDFFGHLERRHKFEYDTYVVSLSCPF
;
A
#
# COMPACT_ATOMS: atom_id res chain seq x y z
N ASP A 1 24.94 -6.65 9.89
CA ASP A 1 24.41 -6.55 8.53
C ASP A 1 22.92 -6.21 8.67
N VAL A 2 22.49 -5.00 8.30
CA VAL A 2 21.10 -4.58 8.45
C VAL A 2 20.38 -4.99 7.17
N PRO A 3 19.61 -6.09 7.15
CA PRO A 3 19.05 -6.56 5.91
C PRO A 3 17.91 -5.63 5.54
N ASN A 4 18.08 -4.97 4.39
CA ASN A 4 16.98 -4.63 3.51
C ASN A 4 16.00 -3.58 4.06
N ARG A 5 16.34 -2.29 3.96
CA ARG A 5 15.28 -1.28 3.75
C ARG A 5 14.62 -1.62 2.41
N GLN A 6 13.57 -2.45 2.42
CA GLN A 6 12.76 -2.69 1.23
C GLN A 6 12.17 -1.35 0.79
N THR A 7 12.73 -0.79 -0.28
CA THR A 7 12.22 0.43 -0.88
C THR A 7 11.21 0.06 -1.95
N PHE A 8 9.98 0.54 -1.80
CA PHE A 8 8.93 0.38 -2.80
C PHE A 8 9.02 1.45 -3.89
N THR A 9 8.49 1.08 -5.05
CA THR A 9 8.37 1.97 -6.22
C THR A 9 6.91 2.26 -6.50
N CYS A 10 6.58 3.54 -6.69
CA CYS A 10 5.23 3.97 -7.02
C CYS A 10 4.81 3.42 -8.38
N PRO A 11 3.68 2.68 -8.48
CA PRO A 11 3.24 2.12 -9.74
C PRO A 11 2.71 3.19 -10.72
N TYR A 12 2.30 4.36 -10.22
CA TYR A 12 1.76 5.44 -11.06
C TYR A 12 2.85 6.32 -11.69
N CYS A 13 3.80 6.81 -10.89
CA CYS A 13 4.83 7.75 -11.36
C CYS A 13 6.24 7.14 -11.42
N ARG A 14 6.38 5.85 -11.08
CA ARG A 14 7.66 5.11 -11.04
C ARG A 14 8.73 5.70 -10.11
N ARG A 15 8.34 6.61 -9.20
CA ARG A 15 9.24 7.14 -8.17
C ARG A 15 9.59 6.05 -7.15
N ARG A 16 10.87 5.89 -6.86
CA ARG A 16 11.45 4.82 -6.02
C ARG A 16 11.82 5.36 -4.64
N ASN A 17 12.34 4.51 -3.76
CA ASN A 17 12.83 4.88 -2.42
C ASN A 17 11.73 5.27 -1.44
N PHE A 18 10.52 4.74 -1.60
CA PHE A 18 9.48 4.90 -0.60
C PHE A 18 9.50 3.75 0.39
N ASP A 19 9.26 4.03 1.66
CA ASP A 19 8.85 3.00 2.61
C ASP A 19 7.36 2.65 2.39
N GLN A 20 6.86 1.66 3.12
CA GLN A 20 5.47 1.23 3.02
C GLN A 20 4.48 2.40 3.24
N GLY A 21 4.65 3.17 4.31
CA GLY A 21 3.82 4.33 4.66
C GLY A 21 4.04 5.49 3.69
N GLY A 22 5.29 5.81 3.36
CA GLY A 22 5.62 6.86 2.40
C GLY A 22 5.03 6.63 1.00
N LEU A 23 4.97 5.37 0.56
CA LEU A 23 4.31 5.01 -0.71
C LEU A 23 2.80 5.26 -0.64
N ILE A 24 2.16 4.88 0.46
CA ILE A 24 0.72 5.05 0.68
C ILE A 24 0.35 6.53 0.66
N ASP A 25 1.02 7.34 1.48
CA ASP A 25 0.80 8.79 1.54
C ASP A 25 1.06 9.47 0.19
N HIS A 26 2.17 9.10 -0.47
CA HIS A 26 2.50 9.61 -1.79
C HIS A 26 1.39 9.32 -2.81
N CYS A 27 0.92 8.07 -2.89
CA CYS A 27 -0.15 7.73 -3.81
C CYS A 27 -1.44 8.47 -3.44
N GLN A 28 -1.78 8.57 -2.15
CA GLN A 28 -3.01 9.22 -1.70
C GLN A 28 -3.01 10.74 -1.94
N LYS A 29 -1.85 11.40 -1.90
CA LYS A 29 -1.74 12.84 -2.18
C LYS A 29 -1.58 13.16 -3.66
N GLN A 30 -0.72 12.42 -4.37
CA GLN A 30 -0.33 12.71 -5.75
C GLN A 30 -1.20 11.99 -6.80
N HIS A 31 -1.86 10.90 -6.41
CA HIS A 31 -2.59 10.02 -7.33
C HIS A 31 -4.01 9.70 -6.86
N LYS A 32 -4.57 10.43 -5.87
CA LYS A 32 -5.94 10.22 -5.35
C LYS A 32 -7.03 10.12 -6.42
N GLN A 33 -6.87 10.90 -7.49
CA GLN A 33 -7.85 11.00 -8.58
C GLN A 33 -7.61 9.97 -9.71
N ARG A 34 -6.52 9.20 -9.65
CA ARG A 34 -6.21 8.15 -10.63
C ARG A 34 -6.95 6.87 -10.25
N GLN A 35 -7.96 6.49 -11.02
CA GLN A 35 -8.66 5.19 -10.90
C GLN A 35 -7.99 4.08 -11.72
N GLU A 36 -6.69 4.23 -12.01
CA GLU A 36 -5.97 3.28 -12.86
C GLU A 36 -5.68 1.99 -12.08
N LYS A 37 -5.92 0.84 -12.73
CA LYS A 37 -5.69 -0.48 -12.14
C LYS A 37 -4.19 -0.73 -12.03
N VAL A 38 -3.65 -0.64 -10.83
CA VAL A 38 -2.22 -0.88 -10.56
C VAL A 38 -2.02 -2.11 -9.68
N VAL A 39 -0.84 -2.72 -9.82
CA VAL A 39 -0.39 -3.79 -8.94
C VAL A 39 0.18 -3.16 -7.67
N CYS A 40 -0.18 -3.68 -6.51
CA CYS A 40 0.41 -3.24 -5.25
C CYS A 40 1.83 -3.80 -5.13
N PRO A 41 2.88 -2.95 -5.09
CA PRO A 41 4.26 -3.43 -4.99
C PRO A 41 4.51 -4.15 -3.66
N ILE A 42 3.77 -3.80 -2.59
CA ILE A 42 3.88 -4.45 -1.28
C ILE A 42 3.37 -5.89 -1.37
N CYS A 43 2.20 -6.10 -1.98
CA CYS A 43 1.66 -7.45 -2.21
C CYS A 43 2.48 -8.24 -3.21
N ALA A 44 3.04 -7.61 -4.25
CA ALA A 44 3.90 -8.27 -5.22
C ALA A 44 5.21 -8.80 -4.60
N CYS A 45 5.65 -8.23 -3.47
CA CYS A 45 6.79 -8.71 -2.70
C CYS A 45 6.45 -9.87 -1.75
N MET A 46 5.18 -10.24 -1.58
CA MET A 46 4.77 -11.34 -0.70
C MET A 46 4.85 -12.69 -1.42
N PRO A 47 5.34 -13.76 -0.76
CA PRO A 47 5.47 -15.10 -1.37
C PRO A 47 4.12 -15.73 -1.76
N TRP A 48 3.02 -15.23 -1.18
CA TRP A 48 1.64 -15.64 -1.47
C TRP A 48 0.90 -14.63 -2.36
N GLY A 49 1.57 -13.53 -2.74
CA GLY A 49 0.98 -12.46 -3.54
C GLY A 49 1.05 -12.76 -5.02
N ASP A 50 0.02 -12.33 -5.76
CA ASP A 50 -0.01 -12.47 -7.21
C ASP A 50 0.53 -11.17 -7.87
N PRO A 51 1.71 -11.20 -8.53
CA PRO A 51 2.31 -10.01 -9.14
C PRO A 51 1.53 -9.47 -10.34
N ASN A 52 0.54 -10.21 -10.86
CA ASN A 52 -0.34 -9.76 -11.94
C ASN A 52 -1.69 -9.23 -11.43
N ARG A 53 -2.00 -9.38 -10.14
CA ARG A 53 -3.27 -8.93 -9.58
C ARG A 53 -3.29 -7.41 -9.46
N LYS A 54 -3.96 -6.78 -10.43
CA LYS A 54 -4.22 -5.34 -10.45
C LYS A 54 -5.43 -5.04 -9.57
N SER A 55 -5.22 -4.29 -8.50
CA SER A 55 -6.33 -3.80 -7.68
C SER A 55 -7.04 -2.67 -8.42
N VAL A 56 -8.36 -2.81 -8.61
CA VAL A 56 -9.20 -1.76 -9.21
C VAL A 56 -9.31 -0.57 -8.27
N ASP A 57 -9.33 -0.84 -6.97
CA ASP A 57 -9.30 0.14 -5.90
C ASP A 57 -7.99 -0.01 -5.11
N PHE A 58 -6.90 0.45 -5.71
CA PHE A 58 -5.58 0.40 -5.08
C PHE A 58 -5.57 1.17 -3.74
N PHE A 59 -6.28 2.30 -3.67
CA PHE A 59 -6.37 3.11 -2.46
C PHE A 59 -7.09 2.38 -1.34
N GLY A 60 -8.32 1.89 -1.54
CA GLY A 60 -8.99 1.14 -0.48
C GLY A 60 -8.28 -0.16 -0.14
N HIS A 61 -7.54 -0.78 -1.08
CA HIS A 61 -6.63 -1.89 -0.76
C HIS A 61 -5.52 -1.46 0.21
N LEU A 62 -4.81 -0.37 -0.09
CA LEU A 62 -3.78 0.18 0.80
C LEU A 62 -4.39 0.53 2.16
N GLU A 63 -5.56 1.17 2.20
CA GLU A 63 -6.23 1.54 3.45
C GLU A 63 -6.67 0.32 4.29
N ARG A 64 -7.12 -0.75 3.64
CA ARG A 64 -7.60 -1.95 4.35
C ARG A 64 -6.49 -2.92 4.74
N ARG A 65 -5.42 -3.01 3.95
CA ARG A 65 -4.36 -4.05 4.09
C ARG A 65 -3.01 -3.50 4.52
N HIS A 66 -2.73 -2.21 4.28
CA HIS A 66 -1.41 -1.61 4.52
C HIS A 66 -1.41 -0.32 5.36
N LYS A 67 -2.55 0.31 5.59
CA LYS A 67 -2.73 1.45 6.51
C LYS A 67 -2.98 1.00 7.96
N PHE A 68 -3.02 -0.31 8.21
CA PHE A 68 -3.22 -0.88 9.55
C PHE A 68 -2.07 -0.55 10.53
N GLU A 69 -1.04 0.19 10.12
CA GLU A 69 0.06 0.64 10.99
C GLU A 69 0.04 2.15 11.33
N TYR A 70 -1.03 2.90 11.05
CA TYR A 70 -1.14 4.31 11.49
C TYR A 70 -2.50 4.70 12.08
N ASP A 71 -3.23 3.75 12.65
CA ASP A 71 -4.19 4.07 13.72
C ASP A 71 -4.11 2.95 14.76
N THR A 72 -3.03 2.99 15.55
CA THR A 72 -3.25 2.52 16.91
C THR A 72 -4.06 3.64 17.58
N TYR A 73 -5.13 3.26 18.30
CA TYR A 73 -5.92 4.08 19.23
C TYR A 73 -7.01 5.05 18.69
N VAL A 74 -8.01 4.56 17.95
CA VAL A 74 -9.41 4.75 18.39
C VAL A 74 -10.03 3.40 18.75
N VAL A 75 -9.89 3.03 20.03
CA VAL A 75 -10.66 1.98 20.67
C VAL A 75 -12.12 2.42 20.64
N SER A 76 -12.86 2.05 19.59
CA SER A 76 -14.31 2.07 19.57
C SER A 76 -14.79 1.23 18.39
N LEU A 77 -15.63 0.24 18.69
CA LEU A 77 -16.31 -0.64 17.74
C LEU A 77 -15.51 -1.88 17.36
N SER A 78 -15.37 -2.75 18.36
CA SER A 78 -15.86 -4.12 18.25
C SER A 78 -16.93 -4.24 17.15
N CYS A 79 -16.62 -4.97 16.08
CA CYS A 79 -17.63 -5.64 15.29
C CYS A 79 -17.09 -7.02 14.89
N PRO A 80 -17.70 -8.10 15.36
CA PRO A 80 -17.22 -9.47 15.18
C PRO A 80 -17.61 -9.97 13.80
N PHE A 81 -16.65 -10.52 13.04
CA PHE A 81 -16.83 -11.68 12.17
C PHE A 81 -15.46 -12.33 11.95
#